data_AF-A0A428XDD0-F1
#
_entry.id   AF-A0A428XDD0-F1
#
_cell.length_a   1.000
_cell.length_b   1.000
_cell.length_c   1.000
_cell.angle_alpha   90.00
_cell.angle_beta   90.00
_cell.angle_gamma   90.00
#
_symmetry.space_group_name_H-M   'P 1'
#
loop_
_entity.id
_entity.type
_entity.pdbx_description
1 polymer ?
#
loop_
_entity_poly.entity_id
_entity_poly.type
_entity_poly.pdbx_seq_one_letter_code
_entity_poly.pdbx_strand_id
1 'polypeptide(L)' 'MFINDNSAALTGGGVAAVDSTATTLTQTAVTSNSAGQNAGGVYRRNGTMTTTGSPISANTPDNCVGSAPAAPTCTG' A
#
# COMPACT_ATOMS: atom_id res chain seq x y z
N MET A 1 -0.32 -6.63 -13.25
CA MET A 1 -1.71 -6.38 -12.83
C MET A 1 -1.81 -4.99 -12.22
N PHE A 2 -3.01 -4.51 -11.91
CA PHE A 2 -3.23 -3.19 -11.32
C PHE A 2 -4.14 -3.29 -10.10
N ILE A 3 -3.82 -2.55 -9.04
CA ILE A 3 -4.70 -2.25 -7.92
C ILE A 3 -4.92 -0.75 -7.97
N ASN A 4 -6.07 -0.34 -8.50
CA ASN A 4 -6.39 1.07 -8.70
C ASN A 4 -7.87 1.36 -8.42
N ASP A 5 -8.14 2.63 -8.10
CA ASP A 5 -9.48 3.16 -7.85
C ASP A 5 -10.23 2.47 -6.70
N ASN A 6 -9.48 1.95 -5.72
CA ASN A 6 -10.04 1.43 -4.48
C ASN A 6 -10.06 2.51 -3.40
N SER A 7 -10.98 2.37 -2.45
CA SER A 7 -11.11 3.29 -1.33
C SER A 7 -11.34 2.55 -0.01
N ALA A 8 -10.67 3.01 1.04
CA ALA A 8 -10.89 2.55 2.42
C ALA A 8 -11.28 3.72 3.33
N ALA A 9 -12.19 3.47 4.27
CA ALA A 9 -12.59 4.50 5.24
C ALA A 9 -11.44 4.92 6.18
N LEU A 10 -10.45 4.05 6.39
CA LEU A 10 -9.36 4.26 7.35
C LEU A 10 -7.99 4.31 6.64
N THR A 11 -7.40 3.15 6.35
CA THR A 11 -6.04 3.03 5.83
C THR A 11 -5.94 1.89 4.82
N GLY A 12 -4.90 1.91 3.98
CA GLY A 12 -4.62 0.84 3.02
C GLY A 12 -5.65 0.78 1.91
N GLY A 13 -5.93 1.92 1.28
CA GLY A 13 -6.96 2.06 0.24
C GLY A 13 -6.81 1.05 -0.89
N GLY A 14 -5.57 0.74 -1.30
CA GLY A 14 -5.26 -0.34 -2.22
C GLY A 14 -4.99 -1.68 -1.50
N VAL A 15 -4.06 -1.69 -0.55
CA VAL A 15 -3.66 -2.89 0.19
C VAL A 15 -3.54 -2.60 1.67
N ALA A 16 -4.30 -3.36 2.49
CA ALA A 16 -4.13 -3.41 3.94
C ALA A 16 -3.45 -4.73 4.34
N ALA A 17 -2.14 -4.70 4.56
CA ALA A 17 -1.34 -5.81 5.07
C ALA A 17 -1.20 -5.71 6.59
N VAL A 18 -2.31 -5.93 7.29
CA VAL A 18 -2.40 -5.90 8.75
C VAL A 18 -2.45 -7.35 9.26
N ASP A 19 -1.55 -7.69 10.17
CA ASP A 19 -1.41 -9.05 10.75
C ASP A 19 -1.05 -10.16 9.74
N SER A 20 -0.75 -9.79 8.49
CA SER A 20 -0.17 -10.69 7.49
C SER A 20 1.24 -11.10 7.87
N THR A 21 1.58 -12.37 7.72
CA THR A 21 2.98 -12.83 7.89
C THR A 21 3.86 -12.38 6.72
N ALA A 22 3.38 -12.47 5.48
CA ALA A 22 4.10 -12.05 4.29
C ALA A 22 3.13 -11.53 3.21
N THR A 23 3.53 -10.48 2.50
CA THR A 23 2.79 -9.92 1.35
C THR A 23 3.73 -9.75 0.16
N THR A 24 3.37 -10.29 -1.00
CA THR A 24 4.20 -10.22 -2.21
C THR A 24 3.45 -9.51 -3.33
N LEU A 25 4.03 -8.45 -3.88
CA LEU A 25 3.55 -7.75 -5.06
C LEU A 25 4.55 -7.97 -6.20
N THR A 26 4.14 -8.68 -7.25
CA THR A 26 4.97 -8.93 -8.43
C THR A 26 4.30 -8.36 -9.67
N GLN A 27 4.96 -7.41 -10.32
CA GLN A 27 4.46 -6.72 -11.51
C GLN A 27 3.04 -6.17 -11.31
N THR A 28 2.79 -5.59 -10.13
CA THR A 28 1.51 -5.02 -9.73
C THR A 28 1.68 -3.55 -9.39
N ALA A 29 1.14 -2.67 -10.23
CA ALA A 29 1.10 -1.25 -9.90
C ALA A 29 -0.06 -0.97 -8.93
N VAL A 30 0.23 -0.27 -7.83
CA VAL A 30 -0.76 0.18 -6.84
C VAL A 30 -0.87 1.69 -6.95
N THR A 31 -1.92 2.16 -7.63
CA THR A 31 -2.04 3.57 -8.03
C THR A 31 -3.45 4.10 -7.91
N SER A 32 -3.63 5.40 -7.68
CA SER A 32 -4.96 6.03 -7.64
C SER A 32 -5.91 5.44 -6.61
N ASN A 33 -5.38 4.92 -5.50
CA ASN A 33 -6.21 4.44 -4.38
C ASN A 33 -6.33 5.53 -3.31
N SER A 34 -7.41 5.47 -2.52
CA SER A 34 -7.72 6.46 -1.50
C SER A 34 -7.96 5.85 -0.13
N ALA A 35 -7.57 6.56 0.92
CA ALA A 35 -7.91 6.21 2.30
C ALA A 35 -8.41 7.45 3.06
N GLY A 36 -9.22 7.24 4.09
CA GLY A 36 -9.75 8.34 4.90
C GLY A 36 -8.74 8.98 5.85
N GLN A 37 -7.66 8.28 6.23
CA GLN A 37 -6.67 8.79 7.19
C GLN A 37 -5.24 8.84 6.64
N ASN A 38 -4.65 7.70 6.29
CA ASN A 38 -3.30 7.59 5.73
C ASN A 38 -3.15 6.34 4.87
N ALA A 39 -2.02 6.22 4.19
CA ALA A 39 -1.69 5.07 3.35
C ALA A 39 -2.81 4.74 2.36
N GLY A 40 -3.13 5.69 1.49
CA GLY A 40 -4.06 5.49 0.38
C GLY A 40 -3.67 4.30 -0.48
N GLY A 41 -2.38 4.07 -0.65
CA GLY A 41 -1.85 2.93 -1.41
C GLY A 41 -1.77 1.68 -0.55
N VAL A 42 -0.71 1.58 0.25
CA VAL A 42 -0.38 0.38 1.02
C VAL A 42 -0.20 0.72 2.48
N TYR A 43 -1.04 0.13 3.33
CA TYR A 43 -0.85 0.17 4.78
C TYR A 43 -0.34 -1.17 5.26
N ARG A 44 0.88 -1.19 5.80
CA ARG A 44 1.50 -2.38 6.37
C ARG A 44 1.68 -2.23 7.88
N ARG A 45 1.24 -3.23 8.63
CA ARG A 45 1.52 -3.35 10.06
C ARG A 45 2.04 -4.75 10.36
N ASN A 46 3.34 -4.83 10.67
CA ASN A 46 4.09 -6.08 10.86
C ASN A 46 4.29 -6.91 9.56
N GLY A 47 4.65 -8.19 9.70
CA GLY A 47 4.89 -9.11 8.57
C GLY A 47 6.17 -8.83 7.79
N THR A 48 6.32 -9.42 6.61
CA THR A 48 7.28 -9.01 5.57
C THR A 48 6.54 -8.53 4.33
N MET A 49 7.19 -7.68 3.53
CA MET A 49 6.65 -7.28 2.24
C MET A 49 7.77 -7.31 1.19
N THR A 50 7.44 -7.83 0.01
CA THR A 50 8.35 -7.85 -1.14
C THR A 50 7.66 -7.28 -2.36
N THR A 51 8.30 -6.31 -3.00
CA THR A 51 7.80 -5.65 -4.21
C THR A 51 8.79 -5.86 -5.35
N THR A 52 8.37 -6.51 -6.42
CA THR A 52 9.20 -6.76 -7.61
C THR A 52 8.52 -6.15 -8.83
N GLY A 53 9.03 -5.02 -9.33
CA GLY A 53 8.43 -4.31 -10.45
C GLY A 53 7.02 -3.81 -10.17
N SER A 54 6.76 -3.43 -8.92
CA SER A 54 5.42 -3.10 -8.39
C SER A 54 5.41 -1.67 -7.82
N PRO A 55 5.30 -0.64 -8.66
CA PRO A 55 5.32 0.75 -8.19
C PRO A 55 4.08 1.03 -7.33
N ILE A 56 4.28 1.76 -6.23
CA ILE A 56 3.21 2.25 -5.35
C ILE A 56 3.27 3.78 -5.40
N SER A 57 2.31 4.42 -6.08
CA SER A 57 2.35 5.86 -6.34
C SER A 57 0.98 6.47 -6.57
N ALA A 58 0.87 7.80 -6.52
CA ALA A 58 -0.35 8.55 -6.80
C ALA A 58 -1.57 8.11 -5.95
N ASN A 59 -1.36 7.83 -4.67
CA ASN A 59 -2.45 7.51 -3.75
C ASN A 59 -2.77 8.71 -2.85
N THR A 60 -4.00 8.75 -2.33
CA THR A 60 -4.51 9.83 -1.47
C THR A 60 -4.87 9.30 -0.08
N PRO A 61 -4.51 9.97 1.02
CA PRO A 61 -3.74 11.21 1.09
C PRO A 61 -2.24 11.02 0.81
N ASP A 62 -1.76 9.78 0.87
CA ASP A 62 -0.36 9.43 0.76
C ASP A 62 -0.22 7.96 0.28
N ASN A 63 0.97 7.54 -0.14
CA ASN A 63 1.21 6.21 -0.68
C ASN A 63 1.27 5.14 0.41
N CYS A 64 1.96 5.40 1.52
CA CYS A 64 2.20 4.39 2.56
C CYS A 64 2.60 4.96 3.93
N VAL A 65 2.33 6.24 4.20
CA VAL A 65 2.62 6.87 5.51
C VAL A 65 1.91 6.11 6.62
N GLY A 66 2.61 5.90 7.73
CA GLY A 66 2.11 5.12 8.86
C GLY A 66 2.33 3.62 8.74
N SER A 67 2.84 3.12 7.62
CA SER A 67 3.30 1.73 7.51
C SER A 67 4.51 1.47 8.40
N ALA A 68 4.45 0.42 9.22
CA ALA A 68 5.51 0.03 10.12
C ALA A 68 5.67 -1.51 10.14
N PRO A 69 6.80 -2.04 9.63
CA PRO A 69 7.89 -1.33 8.96
C PRO A 69 7.49 -0.75 7.59
N ALA A 70 8.28 0.19 7.06
CA ALA A 70 8.01 0.83 5.77
C ALA A 70 7.78 -0.19 4.64
N ALA A 71 6.86 0.13 3.73
CA ALA A 71 6.65 -0.66 2.52
C ALA A 71 7.85 -0.48 1.56
N PRO A 72 8.42 -1.55 0.97
CA PRO A 72 9.59 -1.42 0.11
C PRO A 72 9.28 -0.58 -1.13
N THR A 73 10.24 0.25 -1.54
CA THR A 73 10.16 1.16 -2.71
C THR A 73 9.01 2.18 -2.69
N CYS A 74 8.27 2.25 -1.58
CA CYS A 74 7.18 3.18 -1.39
C CYS A 74 7.63 4.40 -0.58
N THR A 75 7.29 5.59 -1.05
CA THR A 75 7.66 6.86 -0.41
C THR A 75 6.45 7.75 -0.25
N GLY A 76 6.42 8.46 0.88
CA GLY A 76 5.30 9.30 1.30
C GLY A 76 4.04 8.48 1.32
#